data_AF-A0A2P2DCM7-F1
#
_entry.id   AF-A0A2P2DCM7-F1
#
_cell.length_a   1.000
_cell.length_b   1.000
_cell.length_c   1.000
_cell.angle_alpha   90.00
_cell.angle_beta   90.00
_cell.angle_gamma   90.00
#
_symmetry.space_group_name_H-M   'P 1'
#
loop_
_entity.id
_entity.type
_entity.pdbx_description
1 polymer ?
#
loop_
_entity_poly.entity_id
_entity_poly.type
_entity_poly.pdbx_seq_one_letter_code
_entity_poly.pdbx_strand_id
1 'polypeptide(L)'
;MLGNESRLILLQLLADGEKSVEILSEESGIPVANTSQHLQALKKANLVITRRDGKRILYRWESGPMKELFLALEKFAIYSTAQDDHSNLKLKGRNTEISTSELQKKMKRGGILLIDVRSKEEYKKGHIPEAVNIPYNELETYKFPKNKELIVYCRGPLCLLSVNALNFLKARELSVTRYGGGFRNWESREI
;
A
#
# COMPACT_ATOMS: atom_id res chain seq x y z
N MET A 1 17.66 4.46 -10.88
CA MET A 1 16.24 4.73 -11.20
C MET A 1 15.30 4.17 -10.13
N LEU A 2 15.40 2.89 -9.76
CA LEU A 2 14.48 2.23 -8.82
C LEU A 2 14.81 2.40 -7.32
N GLY A 3 16.00 2.91 -6.96
CA GLY A 3 16.40 3.11 -5.55
C GLY A 3 15.82 4.34 -4.85
N ASN A 4 14.74 4.93 -5.35
CA ASN A 4 14.11 6.11 -4.76
C ASN A 4 12.68 5.78 -4.38
N GLU A 5 12.37 6.01 -3.11
CA GLU A 5 11.09 5.65 -2.47
C GLU A 5 9.88 6.22 -3.20
N SER A 6 9.90 7.52 -3.53
CA SER A 6 8.82 8.19 -4.27
C SER A 6 8.49 7.48 -5.59
N ARG A 7 9.52 7.12 -6.38
CA ARG A 7 9.32 6.42 -7.65
C ARG A 7 8.78 5.00 -7.46
N LEU A 8 9.20 4.29 -6.41
CA LEU A 8 8.67 2.96 -6.09
C LEU A 8 7.19 3.04 -5.68
N ILE A 9 6.82 4.03 -4.86
CA ILE A 9 5.42 4.28 -4.48
C ILE A 9 4.58 4.54 -5.73
N LEU A 10 5.01 5.45 -6.60
CA LEU A 10 4.27 5.79 -7.83
C LEU A 10 4.10 4.59 -8.75
N LEU A 11 5.14 3.77 -8.93
CA LEU A 11 5.03 2.54 -9.70
C LEU A 11 4.08 1.52 -9.02
N GLN A 12 4.10 1.39 -7.70
CA GLN A 12 3.16 0.52 -6.99
C GLN A 12 1.71 0.98 -7.15
N LEU A 13 1.46 2.29 -7.16
CA LEU A 13 0.13 2.87 -7.41
C LEU A 13 -0.38 2.60 -8.82
N LEU A 14 0.52 2.56 -9.80
CA LEU A 14 0.19 2.29 -11.21
C LEU A 14 -0.07 0.81 -11.52
N ALA A 15 0.24 -0.08 -10.57
CA ALA A 15 -0.08 -1.51 -10.68
C ALA A 15 -1.59 -1.77 -10.78
N ASP A 16 -2.41 -0.89 -10.20
CA ASP A 16 -3.87 -1.04 -10.11
C ASP A 16 -4.61 -0.28 -11.24
N GLY A 17 -3.86 0.15 -12.26
CA GLY A 17 -4.36 0.78 -13.48
C GLY A 17 -3.83 2.18 -13.74
N GLU A 18 -4.37 2.79 -14.80
CA GLU A 18 -4.00 4.13 -15.25
C GLU A 18 -4.44 5.22 -14.27
N LYS A 19 -3.55 6.18 -13.97
CA LYS A 19 -3.83 7.30 -13.05
C LYS A 19 -3.25 8.61 -13.54
N SER A 20 -3.91 9.74 -13.24
CA SER A 20 -3.36 11.07 -13.52
C SER A 20 -2.33 11.49 -12.48
N VAL A 21 -1.58 12.57 -12.76
CA VAL A 21 -0.59 13.11 -11.81
C VAL A 21 -1.26 13.58 -10.52
N GLU A 22 -2.48 14.11 -10.59
CA GLU A 22 -3.24 14.58 -9.43
C GLU A 22 -3.62 13.42 -8.52
N ILE A 23 -4.17 12.33 -9.09
CA ILE A 23 -4.53 11.12 -8.32
C ILE A 23 -3.27 10.51 -7.70
N LEU A 24 -2.19 10.41 -8.48
CA LEU A 24 -0.93 9.87 -7.96
C LEU A 24 -0.32 10.73 -6.85
N SER A 25 -0.45 12.05 -6.95
CA SER A 25 -0.01 13.00 -5.92
C SER A 25 -0.82 12.82 -4.64
N GLU A 26 -2.14 12.73 -4.75
CA GLU A 26 -3.05 12.52 -3.63
C GLU A 26 -2.79 11.18 -2.93
N GLU A 27 -2.76 10.07 -3.68
CA GLU A 27 -2.61 8.72 -3.11
C GLU A 27 -1.21 8.45 -2.54
N SER A 28 -0.18 9.15 -3.04
CA SER A 28 1.19 9.02 -2.53
C SER A 28 1.53 10.02 -1.42
N GLY A 29 0.74 11.09 -1.26
CA GLY A 29 1.09 12.23 -0.42
C GLY A 29 2.25 13.08 -0.96
N ILE A 30 2.71 12.84 -2.18
CA ILE A 30 3.83 13.57 -2.79
C ILE A 30 3.27 14.79 -3.52
N PRO A 31 3.81 16.02 -3.32
CA PRO A 31 3.35 17.21 -4.03
C PRO A 31 3.35 17.06 -5.55
N VAL A 32 2.34 17.62 -6.23
CA VAL A 32 2.13 17.46 -7.69
C VAL A 32 3.39 17.75 -8.52
N ALA A 33 4.14 18.81 -8.18
CA ALA A 33 5.37 19.17 -8.88
C ALA A 33 6.43 18.05 -8.81
N ASN A 34 6.63 17.47 -7.62
CA ASN A 34 7.59 16.38 -7.41
C ASN A 34 7.09 15.07 -8.04
N THR A 35 5.78 14.80 -7.93
CA THR A 35 5.13 13.66 -8.59
C THR A 35 5.35 13.71 -10.09
N SER A 36 5.11 14.87 -10.71
CA SER A 36 5.36 15.10 -12.14
C SER A 36 6.84 14.84 -12.49
N GLN A 37 7.78 15.38 -11.72
CA GLN A 37 9.21 15.18 -11.94
C GLN A 37 9.61 13.69 -11.88
N HIS A 38 9.12 12.96 -10.88
CA HIS A 38 9.37 11.52 -10.74
C HIS A 38 8.76 10.72 -11.89
N LEU A 39 7.53 11.04 -12.31
CA LEU A 39 6.87 10.41 -13.45
C LEU A 39 7.62 10.65 -14.77
N GLN A 40 8.17 11.85 -14.98
CA GLN A 40 9.01 12.12 -16.15
C GLN A 40 10.32 11.31 -16.12
N ALA A 41 10.93 11.17 -14.94
CA ALA A 41 12.11 10.32 -14.79
C ALA A 41 11.79 8.83 -15.08
N LEU A 42 10.65 8.34 -14.59
CA LEU A 42 10.17 6.98 -14.87
C LEU A 42 9.86 6.78 -16.36
N LYS A 43 9.26 7.78 -17.01
CA LYS A 43 8.97 7.77 -18.45
C LYS A 43 10.26 7.73 -19.27
N LYS A 44 11.26 8.55 -18.93
CA LYS A 44 12.59 8.54 -19.56
C LYS A 44 13.30 7.19 -19.41
N ALA A 45 12.98 6.44 -18.37
CA ALA A 45 13.50 5.09 -18.13
C ALA A 45 12.65 3.97 -18.75
N ASN A 46 11.61 4.29 -19.53
CA ASN A 46 10.66 3.33 -20.12
C ASN A 46 9.96 2.42 -19.11
N LEU A 47 9.74 2.91 -17.88
CA LEU A 47 9.00 2.18 -16.85
C LEU A 47 7.50 2.51 -16.85
N VAL A 48 7.16 3.68 -17.39
CA VAL A 48 5.78 4.14 -17.54
C VAL A 48 5.58 4.80 -18.89
N ILE A 49 4.35 4.72 -19.38
CA ILE A 49 3.90 5.45 -20.56
C ILE A 49 2.67 6.29 -20.25
N THR A 50 2.38 7.19 -21.18
CA THR A 50 1.33 8.19 -21.04
C THR A 50 0.32 8.08 -22.16
N ARG A 51 -0.96 8.21 -21.85
CA ARG A 51 -1.99 8.54 -22.84
C ARG A 51 -2.77 9.77 -22.42
N ARG A 52 -3.35 10.47 -23.40
CA ARG A 52 -4.22 11.60 -23.14
C ARG A 52 -5.66 11.12 -22.97
N ASP A 53 -6.33 11.63 -21.95
CA ASP A 53 -7.75 11.39 -21.68
C ASP A 53 -8.43 12.73 -21.40
N GLY A 54 -9.02 13.31 -22.45
CA GLY A 54 -9.51 14.69 -22.45
C GLY A 54 -8.43 15.71 -22.09
N LYS A 55 -8.62 16.41 -20.97
CA LYS A 55 -7.66 17.40 -20.44
C LYS A 55 -6.55 16.78 -19.59
N ARG A 56 -6.67 15.50 -19.21
CA ARG A 56 -5.74 14.82 -18.29
C ARG A 56 -4.72 13.99 -19.08
N ILE A 57 -3.54 13.84 -18.49
CA ILE A 57 -2.55 12.84 -18.91
C ILE A 57 -2.59 11.71 -17.90
N LEU A 58 -2.85 10.50 -18.37
CA LEU A 58 -2.85 9.29 -17.56
C LEU A 58 -1.54 8.55 -17.77
N TYR A 59 -0.97 8.08 -16.67
CA TYR A 59 0.21 7.23 -16.63
C TYR A 59 -0.20 5.78 -16.37
N ARG A 60 0.53 4.84 -16.95
CA ARG A 60 0.51 3.41 -16.60
C ARG A 60 1.90 2.80 -16.74
N TRP A 61 2.06 1.59 -16.22
CA TRP A 61 3.20 0.75 -16.56
C TRP A 61 3.34 0.60 -18.08
N GLU A 62 4.60 0.58 -18.52
CA GLU A 62 4.93 0.05 -19.83
C GLU A 62 4.58 -1.44 -19.89
N SER A 63 4.29 -1.91 -21.10
CA SER A 63 3.86 -3.27 -21.48
C SER A 63 4.94 -4.35 -21.27
N GLY A 64 6.05 -4.01 -20.60
CA GLY A 64 7.11 -4.94 -20.21
C GLY A 64 6.78 -5.74 -18.95
N PRO A 65 7.72 -6.58 -18.46
CA PRO A 65 7.53 -7.48 -17.32
C PRO A 65 7.56 -6.71 -15.97
N MET A 66 6.81 -5.62 -15.87
CA MET A 66 6.76 -4.75 -14.70
C MET A 66 6.20 -5.49 -13.49
N LYS A 67 5.18 -6.33 -13.71
CA LYS A 67 4.59 -7.15 -12.65
C LYS A 67 5.62 -8.13 -12.09
N GLU A 68 6.33 -8.84 -12.95
CA GLU A 68 7.37 -9.81 -12.60
C GLU A 68 8.53 -9.13 -11.90
N LEU A 69 8.95 -7.96 -12.38
CA LEU A 69 9.98 -7.15 -11.74
C LEU A 69 9.57 -6.75 -10.32
N PHE A 70 8.36 -6.23 -10.13
CA PHE A 70 7.87 -5.86 -8.81
C PHE A 70 7.75 -7.06 -7.88
N LEU A 71 7.23 -8.20 -8.38
CA LEU A 71 7.19 -9.44 -7.60
C LEU A 71 8.59 -9.94 -7.23
N ALA A 72 9.57 -9.82 -8.12
CA ALA A 72 10.95 -10.19 -7.84
C ALA A 72 11.59 -9.27 -6.79
N LEU A 73 11.34 -7.95 -6.88
CA LEU A 73 11.77 -6.98 -5.87
C LEU A 73 11.10 -7.25 -4.51
N GLU A 74 9.81 -7.61 -4.50
CA GLU A 74 9.08 -8.00 -3.29
C GLU A 74 9.70 -9.25 -2.65
N LYS A 75 9.92 -10.30 -3.44
CA LYS A 75 10.56 -11.53 -2.98
C LYS A 75 11.97 -11.28 -2.46
N PHE A 76 12.76 -10.47 -3.19
CA PHE A 76 14.12 -10.12 -2.78
C PHE A 76 14.13 -9.31 -1.49
N ALA A 77 13.26 -8.31 -1.35
CA ALA A 77 13.16 -7.51 -0.14
C ALA A 77 12.74 -8.34 1.07
N ILE A 78 11.86 -9.33 0.89
CA ILE A 78 11.49 -10.29 1.94
C ILE A 78 12.68 -11.19 2.29
N TYR A 79 13.35 -11.75 1.29
CA TYR A 79 14.52 -12.61 1.46
C TYR A 79 15.69 -11.89 2.15
N SER A 80 16.04 -10.68 1.71
CA SER A 80 17.14 -9.90 2.27
C SER A 80 16.89 -9.57 3.75
N THR A 81 15.65 -9.21 4.09
CA THR A 81 15.28 -8.94 5.48
C THR A 81 15.17 -10.19 6.37
N ALA A 82 15.08 -11.38 5.79
CA ALA A 82 15.10 -12.64 6.53
C ALA A 82 16.53 -13.15 6.80
N GLN A 83 17.52 -12.62 6.08
CA GLN A 83 18.94 -13.00 6.18
C GLN A 83 19.76 -11.99 7.01
N ASP A 84 19.32 -10.74 7.14
CA ASP A 84 20.02 -9.70 7.91
C ASP A 84 19.49 -9.57 9.35
N ASP A 85 20.26 -10.04 10.32
CA ASP A 85 20.10 -9.72 11.76
C ASP A 85 20.66 -8.32 12.13
N HIS A 86 21.25 -7.59 11.17
CA HIS A 86 21.93 -6.31 11.40
C HIS A 86 21.85 -5.36 10.18
N SER A 87 20.77 -4.61 10.00
CA SER A 87 20.81 -3.22 9.47
C SER A 87 19.41 -2.58 9.40
N ASN A 88 19.39 -1.25 9.35
CA ASN A 88 18.28 -0.31 9.52
C ASN A 88 17.05 -0.43 8.58
N LEU A 89 16.85 -1.56 7.90
CA LEU A 89 15.59 -1.89 7.21
C LEU A 89 14.60 -2.63 8.13
N LYS A 90 14.64 -2.36 9.44
CA LYS A 90 13.43 -2.44 10.25
C LYS A 90 12.42 -1.46 9.64
N LEU A 91 11.63 -1.94 8.69
CA LEU A 91 10.27 -1.48 8.50
C LEU A 91 9.61 -1.65 9.88
N LYS A 92 9.74 -0.62 10.73
CA LYS A 92 9.15 -0.55 12.07
C LYS A 92 7.68 -0.89 11.89
N GLY A 93 7.29 -2.12 12.22
CA GLY A 93 5.95 -2.64 11.92
C GLY A 93 5.84 -4.14 11.67
N ARG A 94 6.91 -4.80 11.19
CA ARG A 94 6.88 -6.25 10.88
C ARG A 94 6.67 -7.16 12.09
N ASN A 95 7.13 -6.78 13.28
CA ASN A 95 6.88 -7.56 14.52
C ASN A 95 5.41 -7.56 14.98
N THR A 96 4.51 -6.85 14.28
CA THR A 96 3.07 -6.84 14.56
C THR A 96 2.26 -7.18 13.31
N GLU A 97 2.83 -8.01 12.44
CA GLU A 97 2.11 -8.55 11.28
C GLU A 97 1.37 -9.83 11.64
N ILE A 98 0.14 -9.92 11.15
CA ILE A 98 -0.66 -11.14 11.21
C ILE A 98 -0.73 -11.80 9.84
N SER A 99 -0.77 -13.12 9.85
CA SER A 99 -1.00 -13.96 8.68
C SER A 99 -2.48 -13.95 8.23
N THR A 100 -2.75 -14.42 7.01
CA THR A 100 -4.13 -14.53 6.51
C THR A 100 -5.00 -15.44 7.38
N SER A 101 -4.43 -16.54 7.88
CA SER A 101 -5.15 -17.47 8.76
C SER A 101 -5.47 -16.86 10.13
N GLU A 102 -4.58 -16.05 10.68
CA GLU A 102 -4.84 -15.29 11.91
C GLU A 102 -5.87 -14.19 11.72
N LEU A 103 -5.82 -13.46 10.60
CA LEU A 103 -6.84 -12.47 10.25
C LEU A 103 -8.22 -13.14 10.19
N GLN A 104 -8.36 -14.26 9.47
CA GLN A 104 -9.63 -14.99 9.39
C GLN A 104 -10.13 -15.45 10.77
N LYS A 105 -9.25 -15.94 11.64
CA LYS A 105 -9.60 -16.31 13.02
C LYS A 105 -10.11 -15.10 13.83
N LYS A 106 -9.44 -13.95 13.70
CA LYS A 106 -9.81 -12.71 14.39
C LYS A 106 -11.14 -12.14 13.87
N MET A 107 -11.37 -12.18 12.55
CA MET A 107 -12.65 -11.80 11.95
C MET A 107 -13.79 -12.66 12.50
N LYS A 108 -13.61 -13.99 12.54
CA LYS A 108 -14.63 -14.92 13.10
C LYS A 108 -14.91 -14.71 14.58
N ARG A 109 -13.88 -14.39 15.38
CA ARG A 109 -14.03 -14.14 16.83
C ARG A 109 -14.73 -12.81 17.12
N GLY A 110 -14.65 -11.85 16.20
CA GLY A 110 -15.08 -10.48 16.43
C GLY A 110 -14.16 -9.71 17.38
N GLY A 111 -14.60 -8.51 17.77
CA GLY A 111 -13.80 -7.60 18.62
C GLY A 111 -12.70 -6.85 17.87
N ILE A 112 -12.68 -6.92 16.54
CA ILE A 112 -11.74 -6.19 15.70
C ILE A 112 -12.43 -5.09 14.89
N LEU A 113 -11.64 -4.12 14.43
CA LEU A 113 -11.99 -3.20 13.35
C LEU A 113 -10.94 -3.38 12.24
N LEU A 114 -11.35 -4.01 11.15
CA LEU A 114 -10.51 -4.16 9.95
C LEU A 114 -10.58 -2.89 9.12
N ILE A 115 -9.43 -2.29 8.82
CA ILE A 115 -9.30 -0.97 8.21
C ILE A 115 -8.52 -1.08 6.91
N ASP A 116 -9.15 -0.67 5.82
CA ASP A 116 -8.50 -0.47 4.53
C ASP A 116 -7.99 0.98 4.44
N VAL A 117 -6.67 1.17 4.38
CA VAL A 117 -6.05 2.51 4.32
C VAL A 117 -5.80 3.02 2.89
N ARG A 118 -6.31 2.31 1.88
CA ARG A 118 -6.26 2.72 0.47
C ARG A 118 -7.27 3.84 0.17
N SER A 119 -7.20 4.39 -1.06
CA SER A 119 -8.18 5.37 -1.52
C SER A 119 -9.59 4.78 -1.59
N LYS A 120 -10.60 5.66 -1.58
CA LYS A 120 -12.02 5.27 -1.68
C LYS A 120 -12.29 4.56 -3.02
N GLU A 121 -11.59 4.97 -4.06
CA GLU A 121 -11.66 4.41 -5.41
C GLU A 121 -11.16 2.97 -5.44
N GLU A 122 -10.03 2.68 -4.80
CA GLU A 122 -9.52 1.31 -4.69
C GLU A 122 -10.44 0.42 -3.87
N TYR A 123 -10.92 0.91 -2.73
CA TYR A 123 -11.85 0.16 -1.88
C TYR A 123 -13.14 -0.20 -2.64
N LYS A 124 -13.70 0.75 -3.42
CA LYS A 124 -14.89 0.50 -4.26
C LYS A 124 -14.69 -0.58 -5.32
N LYS A 125 -13.47 -0.74 -5.85
CA LYS A 125 -13.15 -1.78 -6.85
C LYS A 125 -13.07 -3.18 -6.23
N GLY A 126 -12.81 -3.27 -4.93
CA GLY A 126 -12.71 -4.52 -4.19
C GLY A 126 -11.97 -4.31 -2.88
N HIS A 127 -12.41 -5.00 -1.83
CA HIS A 127 -11.83 -4.90 -0.49
C HIS A 127 -12.10 -6.20 0.28
N ILE A 128 -11.38 -6.40 1.38
CA ILE A 128 -11.63 -7.54 2.28
C ILE A 128 -13.02 -7.35 2.90
N PRO A 129 -13.89 -8.38 2.91
CA PRO A 129 -15.21 -8.30 3.53
C PRO A 129 -15.17 -7.74 4.96
N GLU A 130 -16.19 -6.97 5.33
CA GLU A 130 -16.34 -6.31 6.65
C GLU A 130 -15.28 -5.23 6.98
N ALA A 131 -14.32 -4.97 6.09
CA ALA A 131 -13.38 -3.87 6.25
C ALA A 131 -14.08 -2.51 6.14
N VAL A 132 -13.66 -1.56 6.96
CA VAL A 132 -14.05 -0.14 6.85
C VAL A 132 -12.94 0.60 6.10
N ASN A 133 -13.29 1.36 5.07
CA ASN A 133 -12.32 2.23 4.41
C ASN A 133 -12.06 3.48 5.25
N ILE A 134 -10.81 3.65 5.69
CA ILE A 134 -10.33 4.87 6.32
C ILE A 134 -9.01 5.20 5.64
N PRO A 135 -9.04 5.98 4.53
CA PRO A 135 -7.83 6.35 3.80
C PRO A 135 -6.75 6.91 4.72
N TYR A 136 -5.47 6.68 4.39
CA TYR A 136 -4.35 7.07 5.24
C TYR A 136 -4.39 8.55 5.69
N ASN A 137 -4.75 9.46 4.78
CA ASN A 137 -4.91 10.89 5.04
C ASN A 137 -6.11 11.25 5.93
N GLU A 138 -7.06 10.34 6.11
CA GLU A 138 -8.24 10.52 6.98
C GLU A 138 -8.02 9.91 8.37
N LEU A 139 -6.93 9.17 8.61
CA LEU A 139 -6.65 8.54 9.91
C LEU A 139 -6.48 9.56 11.04
N GLU A 140 -6.01 10.76 10.73
CA GLU A 140 -5.79 11.80 11.74
C GLU A 140 -7.09 12.25 12.40
N THR A 141 -8.09 12.55 11.59
CA THR A 141 -9.39 13.08 12.04
C THR A 141 -10.36 11.97 12.49
N TYR A 142 -10.09 10.71 12.14
CA TYR A 142 -10.93 9.59 12.50
C TYR A 142 -10.92 9.31 14.02
N LYS A 143 -12.10 9.04 14.58
CA LYS A 143 -12.29 8.67 15.98
C LYS A 143 -12.38 7.15 16.12
N PHE A 144 -11.31 6.54 16.64
CA PHE A 144 -11.23 5.08 16.78
C PHE A 144 -11.94 4.58 18.05
N PRO A 145 -12.59 3.40 17.98
CA PRO A 145 -13.14 2.73 19.16
C PRO A 145 -12.02 2.24 20.08
N LYS A 146 -12.13 2.49 21.39
CA LYS A 146 -11.13 2.06 22.38
C LYS A 146 -11.23 0.58 22.78
N ASN A 147 -12.36 -0.07 22.48
CA ASN A 147 -12.66 -1.45 22.89
C ASN A 147 -12.46 -2.50 21.78
N LYS A 148 -11.87 -2.10 20.64
CA LYS A 148 -11.60 -3.00 19.52
C LYS A 148 -10.11 -3.01 19.20
N GLU A 149 -9.61 -4.17 18.82
CA GLU A 149 -8.30 -4.28 18.18
C GLU A 149 -8.40 -3.76 16.75
N LEU A 150 -7.53 -2.84 16.36
CA LEU A 150 -7.47 -2.30 15.01
C LEU A 150 -6.56 -3.20 14.16
N ILE A 151 -7.00 -3.52 12.94
CA ILE A 151 -6.17 -4.24 11.97
C ILE A 151 -6.12 -3.40 10.69
N VAL A 152 -4.94 -2.92 10.31
CA VAL A 152 -4.77 -2.12 9.08
C VAL A 152 -4.21 -2.97 7.94
N TYR A 153 -4.70 -2.74 6.73
CA TYR A 153 -4.14 -3.32 5.51
C TYR A 153 -4.14 -2.32 4.35
N CYS A 154 -3.30 -2.62 3.35
CA CYS A 154 -3.20 -1.89 2.09
C CYS A 154 -3.15 -2.91 0.93
N ARG A 155 -2.53 -2.57 -0.21
CA ARG A 155 -2.42 -3.40 -1.42
C ARG A 155 -1.71 -4.72 -1.19
N GLY A 156 -0.58 -4.71 -0.47
CA GLY A 156 0.25 -5.89 -0.30
C GLY A 156 1.45 -5.71 0.63
N PRO A 157 2.36 -6.69 0.68
CA PRO A 157 3.47 -6.77 1.64
C PRO A 157 4.37 -5.55 1.69
N LEU A 158 4.66 -4.94 0.54
CA LEU A 158 5.52 -3.75 0.45
C LEU A 158 4.76 -2.42 0.42
N CYS A 159 3.45 -2.40 0.63
CA CYS A 159 2.74 -1.11 0.68
C CYS A 159 3.12 -0.32 1.94
N LEU A 160 3.83 0.79 1.74
CA LEU A 160 4.26 1.70 2.81
C LEU A 160 3.09 2.35 3.56
N LEU A 161 1.94 2.57 2.91
CA LEU A 161 0.76 3.15 3.59
C LEU A 161 0.34 2.33 4.82
N SER A 162 0.34 1.01 4.72
CA SER A 162 -0.01 0.14 5.85
C SER A 162 1.02 0.16 6.99
N VAL A 163 2.31 0.37 6.66
CA VAL A 163 3.39 0.52 7.65
C VAL A 163 3.28 1.88 8.33
N ASN A 164 3.05 2.94 7.55
CA ASN A 164 2.87 4.30 8.05
C ASN A 164 1.60 4.40 8.92
N ALA A 165 0.50 3.78 8.49
CA ALA A 165 -0.74 3.71 9.27
C ALA A 165 -0.53 3.01 10.62
N LEU A 166 0.16 1.87 10.62
CA LEU A 166 0.50 1.15 11.84
C LEU A 166 1.30 2.03 12.81
N ASN A 167 2.36 2.68 12.34
CA ASN A 167 3.19 3.54 13.16
C ASN A 167 2.42 4.77 13.68
N PHE A 168 1.61 5.38 12.82
CA PHE A 168 0.74 6.51 13.19
C PHE A 168 -0.25 6.14 14.30
N LEU A 169 -0.93 5.00 14.17
CA LEU A 169 -1.91 4.56 15.15
C LEU A 169 -1.27 4.08 16.46
N LYS A 170 -0.09 3.44 16.41
CA LYS A 170 0.69 3.10 17.61
C LYS A 170 1.15 4.32 18.39
N ALA A 171 1.56 5.39 17.70
CA ALA A 171 1.94 6.64 18.34
C ALA A 171 0.77 7.31 19.09
N ARG A 172 -0.47 6.93 18.77
CA ARG A 172 -1.70 7.33 19.47
C ARG A 172 -2.13 6.34 20.55
N GLU A 173 -1.25 5.40 20.90
CA GLU A 173 -1.47 4.36 21.92
C GLU A 173 -2.67 3.44 21.63
N LEU A 174 -3.06 3.33 20.36
CA LEU A 174 -4.15 2.44 19.95
C LEU A 174 -3.62 1.00 19.81
N SER A 175 -4.45 0.02 20.19
CA SER A 175 -4.17 -1.39 19.93
C SER A 175 -4.32 -1.67 18.44
N VAL A 176 -3.21 -1.74 17.72
CA VAL A 176 -3.18 -1.92 16.26
C VAL A 176 -2.19 -2.98 15.82
N THR A 177 -2.63 -3.85 14.92
CA THR A 177 -1.80 -4.80 14.17
C THR A 177 -1.93 -4.55 12.67
N ARG A 178 -0.97 -5.06 11.89
CA ARG A 178 -0.95 -4.95 10.44
C ARG A 178 -1.27 -6.30 9.82
N TYR A 179 -2.16 -6.35 8.85
CA TYR A 179 -2.26 -7.49 7.95
C TYR A 179 -1.30 -7.29 6.78
N GLY A 180 -0.17 -8.00 6.81
CA GLY A 180 0.93 -7.82 5.86
C GLY A 180 0.61 -8.35 4.46
N GLY A 181 -0.28 -9.34 4.33
CA GLY A 181 -0.68 -9.87 3.03
C GLY A 181 -1.35 -8.83 2.12
N GLY A 182 -2.05 -7.86 2.72
CA GLY A 182 -2.82 -6.85 1.99
C GLY A 182 -3.93 -7.45 1.12
N PHE A 183 -4.62 -6.59 0.38
CA PHE A 183 -5.75 -6.99 -0.46
C PHE A 183 -5.36 -7.99 -1.55
N ARG A 184 -4.17 -7.84 -2.17
CA ARG A 184 -3.72 -8.74 -3.24
C ARG A 184 -3.54 -10.18 -2.78
N ASN A 185 -3.02 -10.41 -1.56
CA ASN A 185 -2.89 -11.77 -1.03
C ASN A 185 -4.25 -12.36 -0.61
N TRP A 186 -5.18 -11.50 -0.20
CA TRP A 186 -6.55 -11.93 0.09
C TRP A 186 -7.25 -12.39 -1.18
N GLU A 187 -7.24 -11.56 -2.22
CA GLU A 187 -7.87 -11.84 -3.51
C GLU A 187 -7.29 -13.09 -4.18
N SER A 188 -5.97 -13.31 -4.13
CA SER A 188 -5.33 -14.49 -4.74
C SER A 188 -5.67 -15.82 -4.07
N ARG A 189 -6.36 -15.81 -2.93
CA ARG A 189 -6.77 -17.01 -2.17
C ARG A 189 -8.25 -17.33 -2.29
N GLU A 190 -9.05 -16.48 -2.93
CA GLU A 190 -10.42 -16.81 -3.34
C GLU A 190 -10.39 -17.56 -4.68
N ILE A 191 -9.88 -18.80 -4.65
CA ILE A 191 -10.05 -19.83 -5.70
C ILE A 191 -10.27 -21.16 -5.00
#